data_AF-A0A6V7VYY0-F1
#
_entry.id   AF-A0A6V7VYY0-F1
#
_cell.length_a   1.000
_cell.length_b   1.000
_cell.length_c   1.000
_cell.angle_alpha   90.00
_cell.angle_beta   90.00
_cell.angle_gamma   90.00
#
_symmetry.space_group_name_H-M   'P 1'
#
loop_
_entity.id
_entity.type
_entity.pdbx_description
1 polymer ?
#
loop_
_entity_poly.entity_id
_entity_poly.type
_entity_poly.pdbx_seq_one_letter_code
_entity_poly.pdbx_strand_id
1 'polypeptide(L)'
;MEYILWNRKEFDIIYNCTGINVDDIPIEKRRYPIAAIICILLGLIYYPIYFPCIYSFWKNRNKNPCYKLLIYLSILDISILWLPTFAHGIFSLNGVVYCSSPISTYVSGCFCSFFWAAECSADLFKEDLIETSTHNTILAFGCPIIYFVFSLCVFLKARELINSISKEEKMV
;
A
#
# COMPACT_ATOMS: atom_id res chain seq x y z
N MET A 1 1.81 5.31 -11.84
CA MET A 1 0.93 6.09 -10.92
C MET A 1 0.54 7.45 -11.49
N GLU A 2 1.35 8.07 -12.37
CA GLU A 2 1.10 9.42 -12.90
C GLU A 2 -0.09 9.50 -13.88
N TYR A 3 -0.30 8.46 -14.69
CA TYR A 3 -1.33 8.44 -15.74
C TYR A 3 -2.78 8.61 -15.24
N ILE A 4 -3.15 8.04 -14.09
CA ILE A 4 -4.53 8.13 -13.54
C ILE A 4 -4.94 9.58 -13.17
N LEU A 5 -3.97 10.37 -12.73
CA LEU A 5 -4.23 11.70 -12.15
C LEU A 5 -4.00 12.83 -13.14
N TRP A 6 -2.95 12.75 -13.97
CA TRP A 6 -2.63 13.81 -14.92
C TRP A 6 -3.15 13.55 -16.34
N ASN A 7 -3.28 12.29 -16.77
CA ASN A 7 -3.74 11.98 -18.12
C ASN A 7 -4.76 10.82 -18.16
N ARG A 8 -5.94 11.09 -17.63
CA ARG A 8 -7.04 10.11 -17.56
C ARG A 8 -7.42 9.53 -18.93
N LYS A 9 -7.38 10.33 -20.00
CA LYS A 9 -7.73 9.86 -21.35
C LYS A 9 -6.78 8.78 -21.84
N GLU A 10 -5.48 8.96 -21.63
CA GLU A 10 -4.47 7.97 -22.00
C GLU A 10 -4.53 6.74 -21.09
N PHE A 11 -4.80 6.96 -19.80
CA PHE A 11 -5.04 5.86 -18.85
C PHE A 11 -6.22 4.99 -19.27
N ASP A 12 -7.36 5.60 -19.60
CA ASP A 12 -8.57 4.90 -20.01
C ASP A 12 -8.39 4.18 -21.35
N ILE A 13 -7.44 4.60 -22.20
CA ILE A 13 -7.07 3.89 -23.43
C ILE A 13 -6.22 2.64 -23.11
N ILE A 14 -5.22 2.76 -22.24
CA ILE A 14 -4.28 1.67 -21.92
C ILE A 14 -4.89 0.63 -20.99
N TYR A 15 -5.73 1.06 -20.04
CA TYR A 15 -6.36 0.22 -19.02
C TYR A 15 -7.86 0.06 -19.25
N ASN A 16 -8.30 0.15 -20.51
CA ASN A 16 -9.70 0.02 -20.85
C ASN A 16 -10.24 -1.39 -20.53
N CYS A 17 -11.28 -1.45 -19.68
CA CYS A 17 -11.98 -2.69 -19.35
C CYS A 17 -13.30 -2.87 -20.13
N THR A 18 -13.69 -1.96 -21.03
CA THR A 18 -15.00 -2.02 -21.72
C THR A 18 -15.21 -3.26 -22.59
N GLY A 19 -14.12 -3.93 -23.00
CA GLY A 19 -14.18 -5.17 -23.79
C GLY A 19 -14.04 -6.46 -22.98
N ILE A 20 -13.88 -6.37 -21.66
CA ILE A 20 -13.67 -7.54 -20.78
C ILE A 20 -14.79 -7.56 -19.76
N ASN A 21 -15.77 -8.43 -19.98
CA ASN A 21 -16.72 -8.74 -18.93
C ASN A 21 -16.06 -9.71 -17.96
N VAL A 22 -15.82 -9.22 -16.75
CA VAL A 22 -15.12 -9.98 -15.71
C VAL A 22 -15.91 -11.25 -15.34
N ASP A 23 -17.22 -11.24 -15.47
CA ASP A 23 -18.09 -12.37 -15.12
C ASP A 23 -18.03 -13.52 -16.14
N ASP A 24 -17.59 -13.26 -17.37
CA ASP A 24 -17.44 -14.28 -18.42
C ASP A 24 -16.26 -15.23 -18.16
N ILE A 25 -15.27 -14.79 -17.36
CA ILE A 25 -14.11 -15.61 -17.02
C ILE A 25 -14.49 -16.51 -15.85
N PRO A 26 -14.37 -17.84 -15.92
CA PRO A 26 -14.72 -18.69 -14.78
C PRO A 26 -13.89 -18.35 -13.54
N ILE A 27 -14.55 -18.32 -12.38
CA ILE A 27 -13.97 -17.92 -11.10
C ILE A 27 -12.80 -18.83 -10.70
N GLU A 28 -12.82 -20.11 -11.09
CA GLU A 28 -11.72 -21.05 -10.80
C GLU A 28 -10.40 -20.64 -11.48
N LYS A 29 -10.45 -19.92 -12.60
CA LYS A 29 -9.25 -19.42 -13.29
C LYS A 29 -8.70 -18.12 -12.69
N ARG A 30 -9.50 -17.42 -11.89
CA ARG A 30 -9.18 -16.09 -11.33
C ARG A 30 -8.70 -16.15 -9.88
N ARG A 31 -9.07 -17.22 -9.15
CA ARG A 31 -8.71 -17.40 -7.75
C ARG A 31 -7.39 -18.15 -7.62
N TYR A 32 -6.52 -17.65 -6.75
CA TYR A 32 -5.32 -18.36 -6.33
C TYR A 32 -5.42 -18.73 -4.84
N PRO A 33 -6.31 -19.66 -4.47
CA PRO A 33 -6.68 -19.89 -3.07
C PRO A 33 -5.51 -20.41 -2.24
N ILE A 34 -4.63 -21.24 -2.82
CA ILE A 34 -3.47 -21.80 -2.11
C ILE A 34 -2.50 -20.67 -1.72
N ALA A 35 -2.14 -19.82 -2.67
CA ALA A 35 -1.27 -18.67 -2.41
C ALA A 35 -1.90 -17.72 -1.39
N ALA A 36 -3.20 -17.44 -1.52
CA ALA A 36 -3.92 -16.57 -0.62
C ALA A 36 -3.94 -17.10 0.83
N ILE A 37 -4.22 -18.39 1.00
CA ILE A 37 -4.21 -19.05 2.32
C ILE A 37 -2.82 -18.99 2.94
N ILE A 38 -1.77 -19.27 2.17
CA ILE A 38 -0.37 -19.18 2.64
C ILE A 38 -0.06 -17.75 3.10
N CYS A 39 -0.40 -16.73 2.32
CA CYS A 39 -0.16 -15.32 2.67
C CYS A 39 -0.90 -14.92 3.96
N ILE A 40 -2.16 -15.32 4.13
CA ILE A 40 -2.96 -15.02 5.33
C ILE A 40 -2.37 -15.74 6.56
N LEU A 41 -2.01 -17.02 6.42
CA LEU A 41 -1.40 -17.79 7.52
C LEU A 41 -0.06 -17.19 7.95
N LEU A 42 0.78 -16.79 6.98
CA LEU A 42 2.04 -16.09 7.28
C LEU A 42 1.79 -14.77 8.00
N GLY A 43 0.78 -13.99 7.57
CA GLY A 43 0.38 -12.76 8.28
C GLY A 43 -0.02 -13.01 9.73
N LEU A 44 -0.83 -14.05 9.97
CA LEU A 44 -1.26 -14.45 11.31
C LEU A 44 -0.10 -14.94 12.20
N ILE A 45 0.97 -15.48 11.61
CA ILE A 45 2.18 -15.90 12.34
C ILE A 45 3.10 -14.71 12.61
N TYR A 46 3.34 -13.85 11.63
CA TYR A 46 4.28 -12.75 11.77
C TYR A 46 3.77 -11.64 12.69
N TYR A 47 2.49 -11.27 12.62
CA TYR A 47 1.91 -10.23 13.50
C TYR A 47 2.20 -10.44 14.99
N PRO A 48 1.87 -11.61 15.61
CA PRO A 48 2.13 -11.85 17.02
C PRO A 48 3.62 -11.95 17.35
N ILE A 49 4.49 -12.28 16.39
CA ILE A 49 5.95 -12.31 16.58
C ILE A 49 6.53 -10.90 16.62
N TYR A 50 5.98 -9.96 15.84
CA TYR A 50 6.47 -8.58 15.82
C TYR A 50 6.24 -7.84 17.15
N PHE A 51 5.13 -8.11 17.86
CA PHE A 51 4.84 -7.47 19.15
C PHE A 51 5.92 -7.67 20.24
N PRO A 52 6.37 -8.90 20.57
CA PRO A 52 7.44 -9.11 21.54
C PRO A 52 8.79 -8.55 21.07
N CYS A 53 9.06 -8.56 19.76
CA CYS A 53 10.26 -7.94 19.18
C CYS A 53 10.28 -6.43 19.44
N ILE A 54 9.19 -5.73 19.13
CA ILE A 54 9.05 -4.29 19.38
C ILE A 54 9.17 -3.98 20.87
N TYR A 55 8.54 -4.78 21.74
CA TYR A 55 8.64 -4.61 23.18
C TYR A 55 10.09 -4.71 23.68
N SER A 56 10.87 -5.67 23.16
CA SER A 56 12.29 -5.83 23.47
C SER A 56 13.11 -4.61 23.05
N PHE A 57 12.86 -4.07 21.85
CA PHE A 57 13.52 -2.85 21.37
C PHE A 57 13.15 -1.63 22.20
N TRP A 58 11.86 -1.47 22.54
CA TRP A 58 11.37 -0.38 23.37
C TRP A 58 12.04 -0.34 24.74
N LYS A 59 12.19 -1.51 25.38
CA LYS A 59 12.88 -1.63 26.67
C LYS A 59 14.35 -1.21 26.61
N ASN A 60 15.02 -1.43 25.48
CA ASN A 60 16.44 -1.13 25.29
C ASN A 60 16.71 0.18 24.52
N ARG A 61 15.66 0.95 24.19
CA ARG A 61 15.74 2.14 23.32
C ARG A 61 16.74 3.21 23.75
N ASN A 62 17.01 3.33 25.05
CA ASN A 62 17.92 4.32 25.62
C ASN A 62 19.39 3.87 25.62
N LYS A 63 19.68 2.59 25.34
CA LYS A 63 21.04 2.04 25.37
C LYS A 63 21.83 2.32 24.09
N ASN A 64 21.17 2.34 22.93
CA ASN A 64 21.80 2.54 21.63
C ASN A 64 20.81 3.22 20.68
N PRO A 65 21.21 4.26 19.92
CA PRO A 65 20.37 4.88 18.89
C PRO A 65 19.85 3.88 17.84
N CYS A 66 20.59 2.79 17.59
CA CYS A 66 20.16 1.70 16.71
C CYS A 66 18.80 1.09 17.13
N TYR A 67 18.49 1.02 18.43
CA TYR A 67 17.18 0.53 18.87
C TYR A 67 16.04 1.47 18.48
N LYS A 68 16.27 2.78 18.35
CA LYS A 68 15.25 3.72 17.87
C LYS A 68 14.92 3.47 16.39
N LEU A 69 15.96 3.20 15.59
CA LEU A 69 15.80 2.82 14.18
C LEU A 69 15.06 1.49 14.03
N LEU A 70 15.42 0.47 14.82
CA LEU A 70 14.74 -0.82 14.81
C LEU A 70 13.27 -0.72 15.19
N ILE A 71 12.92 0.17 16.13
CA ILE A 71 11.51 0.45 16.47
C ILE A 71 10.78 1.08 15.28
N TYR A 72 11.39 2.06 14.60
CA TYR A 72 10.80 2.70 13.42
C TYR A 72 10.55 1.70 12.29
N LEU A 73 11.56 0.90 11.94
CA LEU A 73 11.45 -0.16 10.93
C LEU A 73 10.37 -1.17 11.31
N SER A 74 10.34 -1.61 12.57
CA SER A 74 9.33 -2.59 13.00
C SER A 74 7.88 -2.06 12.91
N ILE A 75 7.67 -0.75 13.07
CA ILE A 75 6.34 -0.13 12.91
C ILE A 75 5.95 -0.08 11.43
N LEU A 76 6.89 0.26 10.54
CA LEU A 76 6.67 0.25 9.10
C LEU A 76 6.40 -1.16 8.59
N ASP A 77 7.21 -2.13 9.02
CA ASP A 77 7.04 -3.55 8.67
C ASP A 77 5.64 -4.06 9.03
N ILE A 78 5.15 -3.82 10.25
CA ILE A 78 3.77 -4.22 10.63
C ILE A 78 2.75 -3.54 9.72
N SER A 79 2.96 -2.26 9.41
CA SER A 79 2.03 -1.46 8.62
C SER A 79 1.97 -1.95 7.17
N ILE A 80 3.11 -2.27 6.56
CA ILE A 80 3.17 -2.82 5.20
C ILE A 80 2.64 -4.24 5.17
N LEU A 81 2.92 -5.07 6.20
CA LEU A 81 2.56 -6.50 6.23
C LEU A 81 1.05 -6.73 6.11
N TRP A 82 0.23 -5.76 6.54
CA TRP A 82 -1.23 -5.82 6.41
C TRP A 82 -1.70 -5.96 4.94
N LEU A 83 -1.04 -5.26 4.02
CA LEU A 83 -1.44 -5.18 2.61
C LEU A 83 -1.23 -6.51 1.86
N PRO A 84 -0.03 -7.12 1.81
CA PRO A 84 0.19 -8.36 1.08
C PRO A 84 -0.42 -9.57 1.78
N THR A 85 -0.59 -9.56 3.11
CA THR A 85 -1.09 -10.73 3.85
C THR A 85 -2.61 -10.77 3.88
N PHE A 86 -3.26 -9.71 4.35
CA PHE A 86 -4.71 -9.67 4.53
C PHE A 86 -5.42 -9.09 3.32
N ALA A 87 -5.06 -7.89 2.87
CA ALA A 87 -5.78 -7.23 1.78
C ALA A 87 -5.63 -8.01 0.45
N HIS A 88 -4.39 -8.33 0.06
CA HIS A 88 -4.14 -9.12 -1.15
C HIS A 88 -4.60 -10.57 -0.99
N GLY A 89 -4.48 -11.16 0.20
CA GLY A 89 -5.03 -12.49 0.49
C GLY A 89 -6.55 -12.56 0.25
N ILE A 90 -7.30 -11.58 0.76
CA ILE A 90 -8.77 -11.50 0.54
C ILE A 90 -9.08 -11.25 -0.93
N PHE A 91 -8.36 -10.36 -1.62
CA PHE A 91 -8.56 -10.13 -3.06
C PHE A 91 -8.29 -11.37 -3.90
N SER A 92 -7.24 -12.12 -3.57
CA SER A 92 -6.88 -13.37 -4.25
C SER A 92 -7.87 -14.50 -3.96
N LEU A 93 -8.42 -14.55 -2.73
CA LEU A 93 -9.54 -15.43 -2.39
C LEU A 93 -10.82 -15.07 -3.14
N ASN A 94 -11.09 -13.80 -3.41
CA ASN A 94 -12.29 -13.38 -4.14
C ASN A 94 -12.09 -13.36 -5.66
N GLY A 95 -10.86 -13.57 -6.15
CA GLY A 95 -10.53 -13.47 -7.57
C GLY A 95 -10.71 -12.04 -8.11
N VAL A 96 -10.52 -11.03 -7.25
CA VAL A 96 -10.67 -9.62 -7.62
C VAL A 96 -9.54 -9.24 -8.57
N VAL A 97 -9.93 -8.85 -9.77
CA VAL A 97 -9.03 -8.32 -10.79
C VAL A 97 -9.16 -6.80 -10.88
N TYR A 98 -8.18 -6.14 -11.50
CA TYR A 98 -8.19 -4.70 -11.69
C TYR A 98 -9.51 -4.19 -12.30
N CYS A 99 -10.05 -4.88 -13.32
CA CYS A 99 -11.31 -4.49 -13.95
C CYS A 99 -12.56 -4.64 -13.07
N SER A 100 -12.50 -5.39 -11.97
CA SER A 100 -13.62 -5.54 -11.02
C SER A 100 -13.62 -4.43 -9.97
N SER A 101 -12.45 -4.08 -9.44
CA SER A 101 -12.32 -3.02 -8.42
C SER A 101 -11.04 -2.20 -8.65
N PRO A 102 -11.02 -1.34 -9.68
CA PRO A 102 -9.80 -0.65 -10.10
C PRO A 102 -9.26 0.31 -9.03
N ILE A 103 -10.17 0.96 -8.30
CA ILE A 103 -9.82 1.92 -7.23
C ILE A 103 -9.17 1.20 -6.05
N SER A 104 -9.77 0.09 -5.60
CA SER A 104 -9.27 -0.66 -4.43
C SER A 104 -7.88 -1.23 -4.70
N THR A 105 -7.71 -1.88 -5.86
CA THR A 105 -6.40 -2.41 -6.27
C THR A 105 -5.37 -1.29 -6.40
N TYR A 106 -5.72 -0.16 -7.00
CA TYR A 106 -4.81 0.97 -7.16
C TYR A 106 -4.37 1.59 -5.82
N VAL A 107 -5.32 1.87 -4.92
CA VAL A 107 -5.04 2.45 -3.61
C VAL A 107 -4.15 1.52 -2.78
N SER A 108 -4.43 0.20 -2.80
CA SER A 108 -3.60 -0.77 -2.09
C SER A 108 -2.15 -0.80 -2.58
N GLY A 109 -1.94 -0.67 -3.90
CA GLY A 109 -0.61 -0.54 -4.50
C GLY A 109 0.10 0.75 -4.09
N CYS A 110 -0.60 1.88 -4.03
CA CYS A 110 -0.03 3.15 -3.59
C CYS A 110 0.48 3.09 -2.14
N PHE A 111 -0.31 2.51 -1.23
CA PHE A 111 0.13 2.33 0.16
C PHE A 111 1.33 1.39 0.28
N CYS A 112 1.37 0.31 -0.52
CA CYS A 112 2.50 -0.60 -0.53
C CYS A 112 3.80 0.12 -0.96
N SER A 113 3.74 0.89 -2.05
CA SER A 113 4.88 1.70 -2.50
C SER A 113 5.28 2.78 -1.49
N PHE A 114 4.32 3.39 -0.80
CA PHE A 114 4.60 4.37 0.26
C PHE A 114 5.39 3.75 1.41
N PHE A 115 4.93 2.62 1.96
CA PHE A 115 5.62 1.99 3.09
C PHE A 115 6.99 1.45 2.69
N TRP A 116 7.14 0.89 1.49
CA TRP A 116 8.43 0.44 0.99
C TRP A 116 9.41 1.62 0.84
N ALA A 117 8.97 2.76 0.30
CA ALA A 117 9.80 3.95 0.23
C ALA A 117 10.19 4.48 1.62
N ALA A 118 9.28 4.39 2.60
CA ALA A 118 9.54 4.78 3.98
C ALA A 118 10.59 3.87 4.66
N GLU A 119 10.59 2.56 4.38
CA GLU A 119 11.61 1.64 4.86
C GLU A 119 12.99 1.96 4.29
N CYS A 120 13.09 2.18 2.97
CA CYS A 120 14.36 2.57 2.35
C CYS A 120 14.90 3.91 2.88
N SER A 121 14.01 4.80 3.34
CA SER A 121 14.41 6.07 3.96
C SER A 121 14.97 5.90 5.38
N ALA A 122 14.73 4.76 6.04
CA ALA A 122 15.21 4.51 7.39
C ALA A 122 16.75 4.48 7.47
N ASP A 123 17.44 4.07 6.40
CA ASP A 123 18.91 4.07 6.34
C ASP A 123 19.52 5.48 6.45
N LEU A 124 18.73 6.52 6.16
CA LEU A 124 19.14 7.92 6.28
C LEU A 124 19.04 8.46 7.72
N PHE A 125 18.40 7.74 8.65
CA PHE A 125 18.24 8.17 10.05
C PHE A 125 19.48 7.99 10.93
N LYS A 126 20.60 7.47 10.39
CA LYS A 126 21.88 7.48 11.11
C LYS A 126 22.42 8.91 11.18
N GLU A 127 22.12 9.59 12.29
CA GLU A 127 22.76 10.84 12.70
C GLU A 127 24.28 10.63 12.80
N ASP A 128 25.01 11.13 11.79
CA ASP A 128 26.35 11.76 11.90
C ASP A 128 26.95 12.22 10.55
N LEU A 129 26.23 12.11 9.42
CA LEU A 129 26.66 12.73 8.15
C LEU A 129 25.79 13.95 7.80
N ILE A 130 25.94 15.01 8.60
CA ILE A 130 25.26 16.32 8.41
C ILE A 130 25.82 17.10 7.20
N GLU A 131 26.88 16.63 6.52
CA GLU A 131 27.48 17.36 5.39
C GLU A 131 27.13 16.81 4.00
N THR A 132 26.49 15.62 3.91
CA THR A 132 26.07 15.06 2.61
C THR A 132 24.56 14.89 2.55
N SER A 133 23.94 15.90 1.95
CA SER A 133 22.66 15.84 1.24
C SER A 133 21.39 16.15 2.06
N THR A 134 21.16 17.45 2.29
CA THR A 134 19.83 18.06 2.45
C THR A 134 18.83 17.58 1.39
N HIS A 135 19.28 17.18 0.20
CA HIS A 135 18.45 16.54 -0.83
C HIS A 135 17.90 15.18 -0.40
N ASN A 136 18.66 14.36 0.35
CA ASN A 136 18.21 13.04 0.77
C ASN A 136 17.20 13.11 1.92
N THR A 137 17.31 14.08 2.83
CA THR A 137 16.31 14.31 3.88
C THR A 137 15.00 14.84 3.30
N ILE A 138 15.06 15.73 2.31
CA ILE A 138 13.88 16.19 1.56
C ILE A 138 13.27 15.03 0.76
N LEU A 139 14.06 14.12 0.21
CA LEU A 139 13.53 12.93 -0.47
C LEU A 139 12.91 11.92 0.51
N ALA A 140 13.54 11.70 1.67
CA ALA A 140 13.11 10.76 2.71
C ALA A 140 11.78 11.13 3.36
N PHE A 141 11.54 12.42 3.63
CA PHE A 141 10.27 12.90 4.18
C PHE A 141 9.32 13.39 3.08
N GLY A 142 9.85 14.01 2.04
CA GLY A 142 9.06 14.56 0.94
C GLY A 142 8.42 13.48 0.10
N CYS A 143 9.11 12.40 -0.28
CA CYS A 143 8.47 11.31 -1.04
C CYS A 143 7.29 10.70 -0.30
N PRO A 144 7.42 10.20 0.95
CA PRO A 144 6.27 9.64 1.66
C PRO A 144 5.18 10.68 1.91
N ILE A 145 5.49 11.93 2.27
CA ILE A 145 4.46 12.97 2.44
C ILE A 145 3.74 13.26 1.11
N ILE A 146 4.47 13.32 -0.02
CA ILE A 146 3.88 13.47 -1.36
C ILE A 146 2.99 12.27 -1.67
N TYR A 147 3.45 11.04 -1.45
CA TYR A 147 2.65 9.83 -1.68
C TYR A 147 1.45 9.72 -0.73
N PHE A 148 1.55 10.24 0.49
CA PHE A 148 0.46 10.29 1.46
C PHE A 148 -0.58 11.34 1.09
N VAL A 149 -0.15 12.59 0.79
CA VAL A 149 -1.02 13.64 0.27
C VAL A 149 -1.69 13.20 -1.02
N PHE A 150 -0.94 12.55 -1.92
CA PHE A 150 -1.46 11.99 -3.15
C PHE A 150 -2.46 10.87 -2.91
N SER A 151 -2.16 9.91 -2.01
CA SER A 151 -3.09 8.83 -1.65
C SER A 151 -4.35 9.38 -0.97
N LEU A 152 -4.23 10.42 -0.14
CA LEU A 152 -5.34 11.09 0.52
C LEU A 152 -6.20 11.87 -0.50
N CYS A 153 -5.57 12.64 -1.39
CA CYS A 153 -6.25 13.34 -2.48
C CYS A 153 -6.95 12.36 -3.42
N VAL A 154 -6.32 11.23 -3.76
CA VAL A 154 -6.92 10.14 -4.53
C VAL A 154 -8.10 9.54 -3.78
N PHE A 155 -7.99 9.27 -2.48
CA PHE A 155 -9.07 8.72 -1.67
C PHE A 155 -10.27 9.68 -1.61
N LEU A 156 -10.03 10.98 -1.40
CA LEU A 156 -11.06 12.01 -1.41
C LEU A 156 -11.71 12.14 -2.80
N LYS A 157 -10.92 12.14 -3.88
CA LYS A 157 -11.43 12.21 -5.24
C LYS A 157 -12.20 10.96 -5.65
N ALA A 158 -11.72 9.78 -5.25
CA ALA A 158 -12.42 8.51 -5.45
C ALA A 158 -13.76 8.50 -4.70
N ARG A 159 -13.81 9.07 -3.49
CA ARG A 159 -15.05 9.20 -2.72
C ARG A 159 -16.05 10.16 -3.39
N GLU A 160 -15.58 11.27 -3.95
CA GLU A 160 -16.43 12.16 -4.77
C GLU A 160 -16.98 11.44 -6.01
N LEU A 161 -16.15 10.65 -6.69
CA LEU A 161 -16.52 9.88 -7.89
C LEU A 161 -17.56 8.78 -7.60
N ILE A 162 -17.41 8.06 -6.48
CA ILE A 162 -18.42 7.09 -6.02
C ILE A 162 -19.76 7.78 -5.76
N ASN A 163 -19.72 8.97 -5.14
CA ASN A 163 -20.92 9.75 -4.88
C ASN A 163 -21.58 10.29 -6.15
N SER A 164 -20.82 10.56 -7.23
CA SER A 164 -21.39 10.98 -8.52
C SER A 164 -22.00 9.82 -9.31
N ILE A 165 -21.35 8.64 -9.33
CA ILE A 165 -21.88 7.44 -10.01
C ILE A 165 -23.17 6.97 -9.32
N SER A 166 -23.19 6.95 -7.99
CA SER A 166 -24.41 6.63 -7.22
C SER A 166 -25.55 7.65 -7.43
N LYS A 167 -25.23 8.88 -7.85
CA LYS A 167 -26.23 9.91 -8.19
C LYS A 167 -26.81 9.73 -9.58
N GLU A 168 -26.00 9.32 -10.57
CA GLU A 168 -26.48 9.01 -11.92
C GLU A 168 -27.34 7.74 -11.93
N GLU A 169 -26.97 6.72 -11.17
CA GLU A 169 -27.73 5.46 -11.05
C GLU A 169 -29.09 5.64 -10.34
N LYS A 170 -29.30 6.73 -9.59
CA LYS A 170 -30.59 7.09 -8.96
C LYS A 170 -31.47 8.01 -9.81
N MET A 171 -30.97 8.52 -10.94
CA MET A 171 -31.73 9.36 -11.87
C MET A 171 -32.21 8.62 -13.12
N VAL A 172 -31.83 7.34 -13.26
CA VAL A 172 -32.37 6.38 -14.23
C VAL A 172 -33.39 5.49 -13.53
#